data_AF-A0A512B0Q1-F1
#
_entry.id   AF-A0A512B0Q1-F1
#
_cell.length_a   1.000
_cell.length_b   1.000
_cell.length_c   1.000
_cell.angle_alpha   90.00
_cell.angle_beta   90.00
_cell.angle_gamma   90.00
#
_symmetry.space_group_name_H-M   'P 1'
#
loop_
_entity.id
_entity.type
_entity.pdbx_description
1 polymer ?
#
loop_
_entity_poly.entity_id
_entity_poly.type
_entity_poly.pdbx_seq_one_letter_code
_entity_poly.pdbx_strand_id
1 'polypeptide(L)'
;MIKTSTNMKYYTKIITLLISIISINLGNAQTINETKEYIIDKVKVNPLKSYKTDAVFGDKILPHVVNIYAGEELKKDEQERIFIIEATLLHQGKPILVLLSAFDVKGINSVTVASQKNNNGREFNYLAINIKNDFLNKTITPKEGGQYETQPNNNNGIVEIPVNLTKEGYDSLRKAFLHLCKSYGGSPLKDGLF
;
A
#
# COMPACT_ATOMS: atom_id res chain seq x y z
N MET A 1 -55.05 -12.48 35.10
CA MET A 1 -54.74 -11.83 33.81
C MET A 1 -53.32 -11.33 33.85
N ILE A 2 -52.38 -12.04 33.22
CA ILE A 2 -50.95 -11.66 33.22
C ILE A 2 -50.69 -10.82 31.96
N LYS A 3 -50.46 -9.50 32.17
CA LYS A 3 -49.97 -8.57 31.13
C LYS A 3 -48.47 -8.82 30.91
N THR A 4 -48.11 -9.82 30.11
CA THR A 4 -46.71 -10.08 29.71
C THR A 4 -46.41 -9.81 28.23
N SER A 5 -47.42 -9.55 27.39
CA SER A 5 -47.20 -9.50 25.93
C SER A 5 -46.57 -8.20 25.41
N THR A 6 -46.56 -7.11 26.20
CA THR A 6 -46.03 -5.82 25.73
C THR A 6 -44.52 -5.72 25.86
N ASN A 7 -43.92 -6.27 26.92
CA ASN A 7 -42.46 -6.20 27.13
C ASN A 7 -41.69 -7.05 26.11
N MET A 8 -42.19 -8.24 25.74
CA MET A 8 -41.53 -9.11 24.76
C MET A 8 -41.35 -8.44 23.39
N LYS A 9 -42.35 -7.68 22.91
CA LYS A 9 -42.29 -6.98 21.61
C LYS A 9 -41.24 -5.87 21.57
N TYR A 10 -40.96 -5.22 22.71
CA TYR A 10 -39.89 -4.22 22.80
C TYR A 10 -38.51 -4.87 22.79
N TYR A 11 -38.32 -5.99 23.50
CA TYR A 11 -37.06 -6.74 23.46
C TYR A 11 -36.76 -7.29 22.07
N THR A 12 -37.75 -7.82 21.35
CA THR A 12 -37.52 -8.31 19.97
C THR A 12 -37.09 -7.17 19.05
N LYS A 13 -37.70 -5.98 19.15
CA LYS A 13 -37.31 -4.80 18.34
C LYS A 13 -35.89 -4.31 18.67
N ILE A 14 -35.52 -4.27 19.95
CA ILE A 14 -34.17 -3.88 20.40
C ILE A 14 -33.12 -4.89 19.92
N ILE A 15 -33.42 -6.20 20.01
CA ILE A 15 -32.54 -7.26 19.54
C ILE A 15 -32.39 -7.21 18.01
N THR A 16 -33.47 -7.03 17.25
CA THR A 16 -33.39 -6.87 15.78
C THR A 16 -32.58 -5.63 15.40
N LEU A 17 -32.74 -4.51 16.12
CA LEU A 17 -31.95 -3.30 15.88
C LEU A 17 -30.47 -3.51 16.19
N LEU A 18 -30.14 -4.15 17.31
CA LEU A 18 -28.77 -4.51 17.67
C LEU A 18 -28.14 -5.46 16.64
N ILE A 19 -28.87 -6.49 16.21
CA ILE A 19 -28.40 -7.41 15.15
C ILE A 19 -28.20 -6.66 13.83
N SER A 20 -29.09 -5.72 13.49
CA SER A 20 -28.94 -4.92 12.26
C SER A 20 -27.70 -4.01 12.33
N ILE A 21 -27.45 -3.35 13.46
CA ILE A 21 -26.26 -2.50 13.66
C ILE A 21 -24.98 -3.35 13.66
N ILE A 22 -25.01 -4.53 14.27
CA ILE A 22 -23.90 -5.49 14.25
C ILE A 22 -23.66 -5.97 12.82
N SER A 23 -24.70 -6.36 12.07
CA SER A 23 -24.59 -6.80 10.66
C SER A 23 -24.13 -5.69 9.71
N ILE A 24 -24.48 -4.42 9.97
CA ILE A 24 -23.96 -3.27 9.20
C ILE A 24 -22.46 -3.05 9.47
N ASN A 25 -22.01 -3.28 10.70
CA ASN A 25 -20.59 -3.17 11.07
C ASN A 25 -19.76 -4.40 10.65
N LEU A 26 -20.34 -5.60 10.63
CA LEU A 26 -19.69 -6.83 10.17
C LEU A 26 -19.75 -7.00 8.64
N GLY A 27 -20.74 -6.41 7.96
CA GLY A 27 -20.95 -6.56 6.52
C GLY A 27 -20.12 -5.64 5.62
N ASN A 28 -19.34 -4.71 6.18
CA ASN A 28 -18.57 -3.72 5.41
C ASN A 28 -17.09 -3.60 5.86
N ALA A 29 -16.59 -4.53 6.67
CA ALA A 29 -15.16 -4.55 6.97
C ALA A 29 -14.41 -5.09 5.74
N GLN A 30 -13.82 -4.19 4.95
CA GLN A 30 -12.94 -4.56 3.83
C GLN A 30 -11.88 -5.51 4.34
N THR A 31 -11.78 -6.69 3.73
CA THR A 31 -10.81 -7.71 4.12
C THR A 31 -9.38 -7.25 3.78
N ILE A 32 -8.39 -7.89 4.40
CA ILE A 32 -6.97 -7.68 4.07
C ILE A 32 -6.74 -7.92 2.57
N ASN A 33 -7.30 -8.99 2.01
CA ASN A 33 -7.11 -9.36 0.61
C ASN A 33 -7.76 -8.34 -0.34
N GLU A 34 -8.98 -7.89 -0.07
CA GLU A 34 -9.63 -6.83 -0.85
C GLU A 34 -8.84 -5.52 -0.78
N THR A 35 -8.21 -5.23 0.36
CA THR A 35 -7.36 -4.03 0.51
C THR A 35 -6.09 -4.16 -0.33
N LYS A 36 -5.44 -5.33 -0.32
CA LYS A 36 -4.26 -5.61 -1.15
C LYS A 36 -4.57 -5.47 -2.65
N GLU A 37 -5.67 -6.06 -3.09
CA GLU A 37 -6.12 -5.99 -4.49
C GLU A 37 -6.42 -4.55 -4.90
N TYR A 38 -7.14 -3.81 -4.05
CA TYR A 38 -7.39 -2.39 -4.28
C TYR A 38 -6.10 -1.58 -4.46
N ILE A 39 -5.10 -1.77 -3.59
CA ILE A 39 -3.81 -1.08 -3.68
C ILE A 39 -3.12 -1.42 -5.01
N ILE A 40 -3.05 -2.72 -5.34
CA ILE A 40 -2.44 -3.19 -6.58
C ILE A 40 -3.11 -2.52 -7.79
N ASP A 41 -4.43 -2.53 -7.87
CA ASP A 41 -5.18 -1.97 -8.99
C ASP A 41 -4.94 -0.46 -9.13
N LYS A 42 -4.94 0.27 -8.02
CA LYS A 42 -4.67 1.71 -8.04
C LYS A 42 -3.26 2.01 -8.53
N VAL A 43 -2.27 1.23 -8.11
CA VAL A 43 -0.88 1.43 -8.51
C VAL A 43 -0.65 1.05 -9.97
N LYS A 44 -1.18 -0.08 -10.45
CA LYS A 44 -0.93 -0.57 -11.82
C LYS A 44 -1.68 0.20 -12.90
N VAL A 45 -2.94 0.59 -12.62
CA VAL A 45 -3.82 1.20 -13.64
C VAL A 45 -3.61 2.71 -13.78
N ASN A 46 -3.01 3.35 -12.78
CA ASN A 46 -2.84 4.80 -12.76
C ASN A 46 -1.36 5.23 -12.67
N PRO A 47 -0.45 4.76 -13.53
CA PRO A 47 0.92 5.29 -13.52
C PRO A 47 0.94 6.77 -13.92
N LEU A 48 1.96 7.50 -13.46
CA LEU A 48 2.32 8.78 -14.09
C LEU A 48 2.65 8.57 -15.57
N LYS A 49 2.38 9.56 -16.44
CA LYS A 49 2.50 9.44 -17.91
C LYS A 49 3.85 8.88 -18.40
N SER A 50 4.95 9.19 -17.73
CA SER A 50 6.29 8.71 -18.11
C SER A 50 6.69 7.41 -17.42
N TYR A 51 5.83 6.84 -16.59
CA TYR A 51 6.14 5.66 -15.80
C TYR A 51 5.31 4.46 -16.27
N LYS A 52 5.90 3.28 -16.13
CA LYS A 52 5.19 2.01 -16.03
C LYS A 52 5.35 1.52 -14.60
N THR A 53 4.27 1.22 -13.92
CA THR A 53 4.27 0.74 -12.54
C THR A 53 3.75 -0.69 -12.48
N ASP A 54 4.41 -1.52 -11.68
CA ASP A 54 3.94 -2.84 -11.31
C ASP A 54 4.06 -3.02 -9.79
N ALA A 55 3.16 -3.80 -9.21
CA ALA A 55 3.06 -3.99 -7.77
C ALA A 55 2.48 -5.36 -7.42
N VAL A 56 2.95 -5.93 -6.32
CA VAL A 56 2.55 -7.25 -5.86
C VAL A 56 2.80 -7.41 -4.35
N PHE A 57 2.02 -8.26 -3.69
CA PHE A 57 2.28 -8.68 -2.31
C PHE A 57 2.99 -10.05 -2.29
N GLY A 58 3.80 -10.29 -1.25
CA GLY A 58 4.68 -11.46 -1.16
C GLY A 58 3.95 -12.80 -1.13
N ASP A 59 2.67 -12.82 -0.74
CA ASP A 59 1.79 -14.00 -0.81
C ASP A 59 1.54 -14.51 -2.24
N LYS A 60 1.74 -13.65 -3.24
CA LYS A 60 1.65 -14.00 -4.66
C LYS A 60 3.02 -14.35 -5.28
N ILE A 61 4.06 -14.50 -4.47
CA ILE A 61 5.44 -14.73 -4.90
C ILE A 61 6.00 -15.99 -4.21
N LEU A 62 6.96 -16.65 -4.85
CA LEU A 62 7.66 -17.78 -4.23
C LEU A 62 8.42 -17.32 -2.97
N PRO A 63 8.34 -18.05 -1.84
CA PRO A 63 8.95 -17.65 -0.57
C PRO A 63 10.43 -17.26 -0.65
N HIS A 64 11.23 -18.04 -1.37
CA HIS A 64 12.67 -17.78 -1.52
C HIS A 64 12.97 -16.44 -2.22
N VAL A 65 12.09 -15.98 -3.10
CA VAL A 65 12.25 -14.67 -3.76
C VAL A 65 11.94 -13.55 -2.78
N VAL A 66 10.90 -13.68 -1.97
CA VAL A 66 10.56 -12.71 -0.92
C VAL A 66 11.70 -12.59 0.10
N ASN A 67 12.30 -13.70 0.49
CA ASN A 67 13.45 -13.73 1.40
C ASN A 67 14.68 -13.00 0.83
N ILE A 68 14.91 -13.03 -0.50
CA ILE A 68 15.98 -12.24 -1.13
C ILE A 68 15.75 -10.74 -0.91
N TYR A 69 14.50 -10.28 -0.98
CA TYR A 69 14.15 -8.87 -0.74
C TYR A 69 14.23 -8.49 0.73
N ALA A 70 13.92 -9.42 1.63
CA ALA A 70 13.99 -9.21 3.07
C ALA A 70 15.43 -9.26 3.62
N GLY A 71 16.33 -9.98 2.94
CA GLY A 71 17.68 -10.25 3.45
C GLY A 71 17.73 -11.31 4.55
N GLU A 72 16.58 -11.90 4.88
CA GLU A 72 16.42 -12.93 5.90
C GLU A 72 15.31 -13.93 5.53
N GLU A 73 15.26 -15.06 6.23
CA GLU A 73 14.19 -16.04 6.07
C GLU A 73 12.95 -15.60 6.85
N LEU A 74 11.87 -15.32 6.12
CA LEU A 74 10.60 -14.88 6.70
C LEU A 74 9.63 -16.06 6.88
N LYS A 75 8.84 -16.04 7.96
CA LYS A 75 7.68 -16.96 8.08
C LYS A 75 6.59 -16.59 7.08
N LYS A 76 5.67 -17.52 6.82
CA LYS A 76 4.59 -17.33 5.84
C LYS A 76 3.79 -16.06 6.12
N ASP A 77 3.34 -15.85 7.36
CA ASP A 77 2.57 -14.67 7.77
C ASP A 77 3.35 -13.36 7.66
N GLU A 78 4.69 -13.43 7.60
CA GLU A 78 5.57 -12.28 7.39
C GLU A 78 5.74 -11.96 5.90
N GLN A 79 5.85 -12.99 5.06
CA GLN A 79 5.88 -12.86 3.61
C GLN A 79 4.59 -12.20 3.09
N GLU A 80 3.43 -12.51 3.67
CA GLU A 80 2.14 -11.92 3.25
C GLU A 80 2.08 -10.40 3.43
N ARG A 81 2.96 -9.82 4.26
CA ARG A 81 3.02 -8.38 4.54
C ARG A 81 4.00 -7.64 3.63
N ILE A 82 4.85 -8.36 2.90
CA ILE A 82 5.83 -7.73 2.02
C ILE A 82 5.11 -7.18 0.80
N PHE A 83 5.25 -5.88 0.56
CA PHE A 83 4.83 -5.23 -0.66
C PHE A 83 6.04 -4.94 -1.53
N ILE A 84 5.94 -5.28 -2.81
CA ILE A 84 6.98 -5.04 -3.81
C ILE A 84 6.39 -4.16 -4.90
N ILE A 85 7.10 -3.09 -5.24
CA ILE A 85 6.74 -2.17 -6.30
C ILE A 85 7.94 -1.94 -7.24
N GLU A 86 7.65 -1.97 -8.53
CA GLU A 86 8.55 -1.54 -9.58
C GLU A 86 7.96 -0.31 -10.27
N ALA A 87 8.73 0.76 -10.38
CA ALA A 87 8.40 1.93 -11.17
C ALA A 87 9.48 2.19 -12.22
N THR A 88 9.16 1.90 -13.47
CA THR A 88 10.04 2.09 -14.61
C THR A 88 9.76 3.42 -15.28
N LEU A 89 10.72 4.35 -15.25
CA LEU A 89 10.70 5.59 -16.01
C LEU A 89 11.06 5.32 -17.48
N LEU A 90 10.22 5.79 -18.38
CA LEU A 90 10.32 5.63 -19.81
C LEU A 90 10.68 6.95 -20.50
N HIS A 91 11.62 6.89 -21.44
CA HIS A 91 11.90 7.94 -22.40
C HIS A 91 11.72 7.40 -23.81
N GLN A 92 10.80 7.96 -24.59
CA GLN A 92 10.45 7.48 -25.94
C GLN A 92 10.12 5.97 -25.97
N GLY A 93 9.43 5.48 -24.95
CA GLY A 93 9.06 4.07 -24.80
C GLY A 93 10.18 3.14 -24.35
N LYS A 94 11.40 3.63 -24.14
CA LYS A 94 12.54 2.85 -23.63
C LYS A 94 12.74 3.09 -22.13
N PRO A 95 13.05 2.05 -21.33
CA PRO A 95 13.40 2.23 -19.93
C PRO A 95 14.70 3.04 -19.82
N ILE A 96 14.70 4.02 -18.93
CA ILE A 96 15.92 4.80 -18.58
C ILE A 96 16.25 4.70 -17.09
N LEU A 97 15.27 4.35 -16.26
CA LEU A 97 15.44 4.15 -14.83
C LEU A 97 14.37 3.17 -14.34
N VAL A 98 14.75 2.24 -13.47
CA VAL A 98 13.80 1.40 -12.72
C VAL A 98 14.03 1.65 -11.24
N LEU A 99 12.96 1.98 -10.54
CA LEU A 99 12.92 2.06 -9.08
C LEU A 99 12.28 0.77 -8.58
N LEU A 100 13.04 -0.01 -7.82
CA LEU A 100 12.55 -1.26 -7.23
C LEU A 100 12.60 -1.13 -5.71
N SER A 101 11.44 -1.23 -5.09
CA SER A 101 11.33 -1.17 -3.63
C SER A 101 10.51 -2.35 -3.12
N ALA A 102 11.02 -3.02 -2.11
CA ALA A 102 10.30 -4.01 -1.33
C ALA A 102 10.29 -3.55 0.13
N PHE A 103 9.19 -3.75 0.85
CA PHE A 103 9.11 -3.39 2.27
C PHE A 103 7.98 -4.14 2.99
N ASP A 104 8.14 -4.35 4.30
CA ASP A 104 7.05 -4.84 5.17
C ASP A 104 6.05 -3.70 5.44
N VAL A 105 4.79 -3.88 5.05
CA VAL A 105 3.74 -2.87 5.28
C VAL A 105 3.45 -2.63 6.77
N LYS A 106 3.79 -3.56 7.66
CA LYS A 106 3.74 -3.36 9.12
C LYS A 106 4.75 -2.31 9.60
N GLY A 107 5.84 -2.12 8.84
CA GLY A 107 6.88 -1.14 9.10
C GLY A 107 6.55 0.29 8.64
N ILE A 108 5.36 0.52 8.06
CA ILE A 108 4.92 1.84 7.63
C ILE A 108 4.72 2.74 8.85
N ASN A 109 5.49 3.83 8.91
CA ASN A 109 5.42 4.87 9.93
C ASN A 109 4.49 6.01 9.52
N SER A 110 4.50 6.39 8.24
CA SER A 110 3.57 7.39 7.70
C SER A 110 3.34 7.19 6.20
N VAL A 111 2.18 7.65 5.73
CA VAL A 111 1.84 7.72 4.30
C VAL A 111 1.34 9.12 4.01
N THR A 112 2.07 9.86 3.19
CA THR A 112 1.77 11.24 2.82
C THR A 112 1.61 11.39 1.31
N VAL A 113 0.82 12.37 0.91
CA VAL A 113 0.74 12.80 -0.49
C VAL A 113 1.69 13.97 -0.61
N ALA A 114 2.76 13.79 -1.38
CA ALA A 114 3.74 14.81 -1.63
C ALA A 114 3.61 15.32 -3.07
N SER A 115 4.11 16.53 -3.31
CA SER A 115 4.18 17.10 -4.65
C SER A 115 5.61 17.49 -4.99
N GLN A 116 5.98 17.30 -6.25
CA GLN A 116 7.27 17.72 -6.79
C GLN A 116 7.05 18.50 -8.07
N LYS A 117 7.79 19.60 -8.22
CA LYS A 117 7.88 20.33 -9.49
C LYS A 117 9.11 19.84 -10.24
N ASN A 118 8.91 19.45 -11.50
CA ASN A 118 10.05 19.19 -12.37
C ASN A 118 10.70 20.50 -12.84
N ASN A 119 11.83 20.38 -13.55
CA ASN A 119 12.59 21.54 -14.08
C ASN A 119 11.78 22.43 -15.03
N ASN A 120 10.63 21.96 -15.54
CA ASN A 120 9.74 22.71 -16.41
C ASN A 120 8.58 23.38 -15.64
N GLY A 121 8.65 23.40 -14.30
CA GLY A 121 7.61 23.97 -13.42
C GLY A 121 6.33 23.13 -13.33
N ARG A 122 6.29 21.95 -13.96
CA ARG A 122 5.14 21.04 -13.89
C ARG A 122 5.15 20.31 -12.56
N GLU A 123 4.10 20.50 -11.80
CA GLU A 123 3.86 19.78 -10.55
C GLU A 123 3.24 18.42 -10.82
N PHE A 124 3.72 17.40 -10.10
CA PHE A 124 3.12 16.10 -10.03
C PHE A 124 3.06 15.64 -8.58
N ASN A 125 1.99 14.93 -8.23
CA ASN A 125 1.84 14.33 -6.92
C ASN A 125 2.39 12.90 -6.94
N TYR A 126 2.78 12.42 -5.78
CA TYR A 126 3.15 11.02 -5.55
C TYR A 126 2.79 10.65 -4.11
N LEU A 127 2.67 9.34 -3.86
CA LEU A 127 2.50 8.84 -2.49
C LEU A 127 3.89 8.58 -1.91
N ALA A 128 4.23 9.22 -0.80
CA ALA A 128 5.45 8.96 -0.04
C ALA A 128 5.12 8.05 1.14
N ILE A 129 5.71 6.86 1.17
CA ILE A 129 5.57 5.89 2.24
C ILE A 129 6.86 5.89 3.06
N ASN A 130 6.77 6.36 4.29
CA ASN A 130 7.87 6.30 5.24
C ASN A 130 7.83 4.94 5.96
N ILE A 131 8.92 4.19 5.85
CA ILE A 131 9.11 2.87 6.44
C ILE A 131 10.26 2.92 7.44
N LYS A 132 10.12 2.21 8.55
CA LYS A 132 11.14 2.14 9.61
C LYS A 132 12.25 1.11 9.31
N ASN A 133 12.09 0.28 8.28
CA ASN A 133 12.88 -0.94 8.11
C ASN A 133 13.83 -0.86 6.89
N ASP A 134 14.96 -1.56 6.99
CA ASP A 134 16.06 -1.59 6.01
C ASP A 134 15.83 -2.59 4.85
N PHE A 135 14.58 -2.74 4.36
CA PHE A 135 14.32 -3.63 3.22
C PHE A 135 14.96 -3.11 1.92
N LEU A 136 14.99 -3.98 0.89
CA LEU A 136 15.56 -3.65 -0.41
C LEU A 136 14.91 -2.44 -1.06
N ASN A 137 15.72 -1.40 -1.30
CA ASN A 137 15.39 -0.27 -2.15
C ASN A 137 16.55 -0.04 -3.12
N LYS A 138 16.29 -0.16 -4.43
CA LYS A 138 17.33 -0.11 -5.46
C LYS A 138 16.89 0.76 -6.63
N THR A 139 17.89 1.44 -7.19
CA THR A 139 17.80 2.10 -8.48
C THR A 139 18.55 1.24 -9.50
N ILE A 140 17.91 0.96 -10.62
CA ILE A 140 18.48 0.18 -11.71
C ILE A 140 18.52 1.06 -12.96
N THR A 141 19.70 1.23 -13.53
CA THR A 141 19.92 2.08 -14.71
C THR A 141 20.39 1.21 -15.88
N PRO A 142 19.67 1.21 -17.02
CA PRO A 142 20.14 0.54 -18.23
C PRO A 142 21.45 1.16 -18.73
N LYS A 143 22.38 0.32 -19.18
CA LYS A 143 23.65 0.70 -19.82
C LYS A 143 23.67 0.22 -21.28
N GLU A 144 24.59 0.78 -22.05
CA GLU A 144 24.85 0.30 -23.41
C GLU A 144 25.20 -1.20 -23.40
N GLY A 145 24.72 -1.93 -24.42
CA GLY A 145 24.92 -3.37 -24.52
C GLY A 145 23.94 -4.24 -23.72
N GLY A 146 22.86 -3.65 -23.16
CA GLY A 146 21.82 -4.41 -22.44
C GLY A 146 22.20 -4.79 -21.01
N GLN A 147 23.28 -4.21 -20.48
CA GLN A 147 23.66 -4.35 -19.08
C GLN A 147 22.81 -3.43 -18.20
N TYR A 148 22.70 -3.78 -16.92
CA TYR A 148 22.03 -2.96 -15.92
C TYR A 148 23.00 -2.66 -14.78
N GLU A 149 23.09 -1.39 -14.39
CA GLU A 149 23.78 -0.98 -13.17
C GLU A 149 22.76 -0.91 -12.04
N THR A 150 23.06 -1.52 -10.89
CA THR A 150 22.21 -1.45 -9.70
C THR A 150 22.91 -0.68 -8.61
N GLN A 151 22.23 0.29 -8.01
CA GLN A 151 22.72 1.06 -6.88
C GLN A 151 21.69 1.01 -5.75
N PRO A 152 22.12 0.93 -4.47
CA PRO A 152 21.22 1.16 -3.34
C PRO A 152 20.55 2.52 -3.49
N ASN A 153 19.24 2.56 -3.30
CA ASN A 153 18.52 3.82 -3.25
C ASN A 153 18.58 4.35 -1.81
N ASN A 154 19.43 5.36 -1.58
CA ASN A 154 19.67 5.97 -0.27
C ASN A 154 18.52 6.87 0.23
N ASN A 155 17.31 6.71 -0.29
CA ASN A 155 16.12 7.40 0.22
C ASN A 155 15.78 6.87 1.62
N ASN A 156 16.35 7.50 2.66
CA ASN A 156 16.18 7.35 4.12
C ASN A 156 14.86 6.73 4.63
N GLY A 157 14.56 5.47 4.26
CA GLY A 157 13.28 4.82 4.55
C GLY A 157 12.07 5.47 3.85
N ILE A 158 12.23 6.13 2.70
CA ILE A 158 11.10 6.67 1.93
C ILE A 158 10.95 5.94 0.61
N VAL A 159 9.78 5.34 0.40
CA VAL A 159 9.37 4.72 -0.85
C VAL A 159 8.38 5.64 -1.56
N GLU A 160 8.70 6.02 -2.79
CA GLU A 160 7.86 6.87 -3.62
C GLU A 160 7.05 6.00 -4.59
N ILE A 161 5.73 6.18 -4.61
CA ILE A 161 4.83 5.50 -5.53
C ILE A 161 4.34 6.51 -6.58
N PRO A 162 4.88 6.50 -7.82
CA PRO A 162 4.53 7.46 -8.87
C PRO A 162 3.22 7.09 -9.57
N VAL A 163 2.10 7.47 -8.96
CA VAL A 163 0.74 7.29 -9.49
C VAL A 163 0.11 8.61 -9.92
N ASN A 164 -0.90 8.56 -10.79
CA ASN A 164 -1.69 9.70 -11.24
C ASN A 164 -3.13 9.58 -10.77
N LEU A 165 -3.42 10.03 -9.56
CA LEU A 165 -4.74 9.94 -8.94
C LEU A 165 -5.33 11.33 -8.67
N THR A 166 -6.65 11.39 -8.51
CA THR A 166 -7.31 12.56 -7.91
C THR A 166 -6.95 12.67 -6.42
N LYS A 167 -7.26 13.80 -5.79
CA LYS A 167 -7.06 13.97 -4.35
C LYS A 167 -7.77 12.87 -3.54
N GLU A 168 -9.01 12.55 -3.91
CA GLU A 168 -9.80 11.48 -3.28
C GLU A 168 -9.17 10.10 -3.52
N GLY A 169 -8.59 9.89 -4.71
CA GLY A 169 -7.86 8.67 -5.03
C GLY A 169 -6.61 8.50 -4.16
N TYR A 170 -5.84 9.57 -3.97
CA TYR A 170 -4.70 9.59 -3.06
C TYR A 170 -5.10 9.34 -1.61
N ASP A 171 -6.14 10.01 -1.12
CA ASP A 171 -6.65 9.82 0.25
C ASP A 171 -7.14 8.37 0.47
N SER A 172 -7.77 7.77 -0.54
CA SER A 172 -8.26 6.40 -0.47
C SER A 172 -7.10 5.40 -0.50
N LEU A 173 -6.10 5.59 -1.37
CA LEU A 173 -4.90 4.76 -1.41
C LEU A 173 -4.09 4.86 -0.11
N ARG A 174 -3.95 6.09 0.43
CA ARG A 174 -3.38 6.33 1.75
C ARG A 174 -4.11 5.51 2.82
N LYS A 175 -5.44 5.65 2.92
CA LYS A 175 -6.26 4.89 3.88
C LYS A 175 -6.10 3.38 3.74
N ALA A 176 -5.98 2.86 2.52
CA ALA A 176 -5.75 1.43 2.28
C ALA A 176 -4.42 0.93 2.85
N PHE A 177 -3.31 1.68 2.65
CA PHE A 177 -2.02 1.34 3.27
C PHE A 177 -2.08 1.41 4.80
N LEU A 178 -2.73 2.43 5.37
CA LEU A 178 -2.89 2.54 6.82
C LEU A 178 -3.77 1.42 7.38
N HIS A 179 -4.80 0.99 6.63
CA HIS A 179 -5.63 -0.16 6.99
C HIS A 179 -4.79 -1.44 7.08
N LEU A 180 -3.96 -1.73 6.06
CA LEU A 180 -3.07 -2.90 6.11
C LEU A 180 -2.07 -2.82 7.26
N CYS A 181 -1.40 -1.67 7.45
CA CYS A 181 -0.46 -1.48 8.55
C CYS A 181 -1.13 -1.77 9.91
N LYS A 182 -2.34 -1.23 10.15
CA LYS A 182 -3.11 -1.49 11.37
C LYS A 182 -3.53 -2.95 11.52
N SER A 183 -4.01 -3.58 10.45
CA SER A 183 -4.47 -4.97 10.43
C SER A 183 -3.34 -5.96 10.74
N TYR A 184 -2.10 -5.61 10.41
CA TYR A 184 -0.90 -6.40 10.75
C TYR A 184 -0.23 -6.02 12.08
N GLY A 185 -0.86 -5.15 12.89
CA GLY A 185 -0.32 -4.73 14.18
C GLY A 185 0.90 -3.82 14.06
N GLY A 186 0.95 -2.98 13.04
CA GLY A 186 1.94 -1.91 12.89
C GLY A 186 1.86 -0.88 14.03
N SER A 187 2.94 -0.12 14.22
CA SER A 187 3.02 0.91 15.25
C SER A 187 1.95 2.01 15.02
N PRO A 188 1.49 2.71 16.08
CA PRO A 188 0.59 3.84 15.91
C PRO A 188 1.27 4.88 15.01
N LEU A 189 0.69 5.07 13.83
CA LEU A 189 1.11 6.06 12.84
C LEU A 189 1.13 7.42 13.53
N LYS A 190 2.25 8.15 13.46
CA LYS A 190 2.24 9.55 13.87
C LYS A 190 1.36 10.29 12.88
N ASP A 191 0.17 10.70 13.31
CA ASP A 191 -0.67 11.62 12.56
C ASP A 191 0.04 12.97 12.54
N GLY A 192 0.81 13.20 11.49
CA GLY A 192 1.63 14.39 11.32
C GLY A 192 1.96 14.56 9.86
N LEU A 193 1.38 15.59 9.25
CA LEU A 193 1.92 16.22 8.06
C LEU A 193 3.34 16.69 8.42
N PHE A 194 4.33 16.22 7.69
CA PHE A 194 5.59 16.96 7.51
C PHE A 194 5.60 17.46 6.07
#